data_AF-A0A940PDW2-F1
#
_entry.id   AF-A0A940PDW2-F1
#
_cell.length_a   1.000
_cell.length_b   1.000
_cell.length_c   1.000
_cell.angle_alpha   90.00
_cell.angle_beta   90.00
_cell.angle_gamma   90.00
#
_symmetry.space_group_name_H-M   'P 1'
#
loop_
_entity.id
_entity.type
_entity.pdbx_description
1 polymer ?
#
loop_
_entity_poly.entity_id
_entity_poly.type
_entity_poly.pdbx_seq_one_letter_code
_entity_poly.pdbx_strand_id
1 'polypeptide(L)'
;MLEGDLLGKTFDTNFSDPKEIEQLEQDAESYLEKETKAMLWKLQKEYKVDILGIGRKVKAFHPQMWRKLDWKTDFPKADIKVTYDVKLRRTGMEME
;
A
#
# COMPACT_ATOMS: atom_id res chain seq x y z
N MET A 1 -0.28 1.01 9.81
CA MET A 1 -1.64 1.28 10.28
C MET A 1 -2.28 2.45 9.55
N LEU A 2 -3.20 2.12 8.64
CA LEU A 2 -4.23 2.99 8.10
C LEU A 2 -5.52 2.70 8.87
N GLU A 3 -6.22 3.74 9.30
CA GLU A 3 -7.50 3.60 9.99
C GLU A 3 -8.63 4.03 9.05
N GLY A 4 -9.71 3.26 9.04
CA GLY A 4 -10.88 3.52 8.20
C GLY A 4 -12.19 3.31 8.96
N ASP A 5 -13.23 3.96 8.44
CA ASP A 5 -14.61 3.79 8.88
C ASP A 5 -15.43 3.19 7.73
N LEU A 6 -16.24 2.18 8.03
CA LEU A 6 -17.21 1.65 7.08
C LEU A 6 -18.43 2.57 7.08
N LEU A 7 -18.66 3.29 5.99
CA LEU A 7 -19.76 4.27 5.89
C LEU A 7 -21.12 3.62 5.57
N GLY A 8 -21.13 2.48 4.89
CA GLY A 8 -22.34 1.76 4.51
C GLY A 8 -22.01 0.48 3.75
N LYS A 9 -23.00 -0.43 3.67
CA LYS A 9 -22.91 -1.70 2.96
C LYS A 9 -24.13 -1.86 2.04
N THR A 10 -23.94 -2.55 0.91
CA THR A 10 -25.04 -2.91 -0.01
C THR A 10 -25.29 -4.43 -0.04
N PHE A 11 -24.71 -5.15 0.91
CA PHE A 11 -24.69 -6.60 0.97
C PHE A 11 -25.04 -7.06 2.39
N ASP A 12 -25.57 -8.27 2.49
CA ASP A 12 -26.09 -8.84 3.73
C ASP A 12 -24.99 -9.57 4.52
N THR A 13 -24.01 -8.80 5.02
CA THR A 13 -22.97 -9.31 5.92
C THR A 13 -23.14 -8.69 7.30
N ASN A 14 -23.18 -9.53 8.33
CA ASN A 14 -23.25 -9.06 9.71
C ASN A 14 -21.84 -8.84 10.28
N PHE A 15 -21.47 -7.57 10.45
CA PHE A 15 -20.18 -7.17 11.00
C PHE A 15 -20.09 -7.20 12.53
N SER A 16 -21.03 -7.88 13.20
CA SER A 16 -20.93 -8.19 14.63
C SER A 16 -19.92 -9.32 14.91
N ASP A 17 -19.58 -10.14 13.92
CA ASP A 17 -18.52 -11.14 14.02
C ASP A 17 -17.15 -10.50 13.74
N PRO A 18 -16.20 -10.54 14.69
CA PRO A 18 -14.84 -10.06 14.47
C PRO A 18 -14.13 -10.66 13.25
N LYS A 19 -14.49 -11.89 12.84
CA LYS A 19 -13.89 -12.53 11.66
C LYS A 19 -14.25 -11.85 10.35
N GLU A 20 -15.48 -11.37 10.22
CA GLU A 20 -15.93 -10.64 9.03
C GLU A 20 -15.21 -9.29 8.91
N ILE A 21 -14.92 -8.66 10.05
CA ILE A 21 -14.09 -7.44 10.10
C ILE A 21 -12.66 -7.73 9.69
N GLU A 22 -12.06 -8.78 10.26
CA GLU A 22 -10.69 -9.17 9.92
C GLU A 22 -10.56 -9.50 8.43
N GLN A 23 -11.52 -10.23 7.86
CA GLN A 23 -11.52 -10.54 6.43
C GLN A 23 -11.61 -9.25 5.59
N LEU A 24 -12.48 -8.31 5.95
CA LEU A 24 -12.61 -7.04 5.23
C LEU A 24 -11.33 -6.19 5.32
N GLU A 25 -10.66 -6.17 6.46
CA GLU A 25 -9.34 -5.53 6.63
C GLU A 25 -8.30 -6.17 5.70
N GLN A 26 -8.22 -7.50 5.68
CA GLN A 26 -7.28 -8.25 4.82
C GLN A 26 -7.56 -8.06 3.32
N ASP A 27 -8.84 -7.99 2.94
CA ASP A 27 -9.24 -7.74 1.56
C ASP A 27 -8.84 -6.31 1.13
N ALA A 28 -9.04 -5.33 2.02
CA ALA A 28 -8.61 -3.95 1.78
C ALA A 28 -7.07 -3.84 1.66
N GLU A 29 -6.33 -4.50 2.54
CA GLU A 29 -4.87 -4.58 2.46
C GLU A 29 -4.41 -5.20 1.13
N SER A 30 -4.99 -6.34 0.76
CA SER A 30 -4.66 -7.06 -0.48
C SER A 30 -4.96 -6.22 -1.72
N TYR A 31 -6.09 -5.52 -1.73
CA TYR A 31 -6.46 -4.59 -2.80
C TYR A 31 -5.45 -3.45 -2.92
N LEU A 32 -5.16 -2.76 -1.82
CA LEU A 32 -4.20 -1.64 -1.79
C LEU A 32 -2.79 -2.08 -2.20
N GLU A 33 -2.34 -3.24 -1.74
CA GLU A 33 -1.07 -3.82 -2.15
C GLU A 33 -1.01 -4.04 -3.65
N LYS A 34 -2.05 -4.66 -4.23
CA LYS A 34 -2.12 -4.95 -5.66
C LYS A 34 -2.07 -3.67 -6.49
N GLU A 35 -2.89 -2.67 -6.15
CA GLU A 35 -2.93 -1.40 -6.87
C GLU A 35 -1.59 -0.66 -6.77
N THR A 36 -0.97 -0.65 -5.58
CA THR A 36 0.33 -0.02 -5.38
C THR A 36 1.44 -0.74 -6.14
N LYS A 37 1.42 -2.09 -6.16
CA LYS A 37 2.37 -2.90 -6.95
C LYS A 37 2.22 -2.62 -8.45
N ALA A 38 1.00 -2.49 -8.96
CA ALA A 38 0.75 -2.15 -10.35
C ALA A 38 1.27 -0.75 -10.71
N MET A 39 1.03 0.24 -9.83
CA MET A 39 1.57 1.60 -9.99
C MET A 39 3.11 1.61 -9.96
N LEU A 40 3.73 0.94 -8.99
CA LEU A 40 5.18 0.81 -8.89
C LEU A 40 5.78 0.12 -10.12
N TRP A 41 5.12 -0.90 -10.64
CA TRP A 41 5.56 -1.58 -11.87
C TRP A 41 5.64 -0.59 -13.04
N LYS A 42 4.63 0.27 -13.23
CA LYS A 42 4.66 1.32 -14.27
C LYS A 42 5.80 2.31 -14.03
N LEU A 43 5.98 2.78 -12.78
CA LEU A 43 7.06 3.69 -12.44
C LEU A 43 8.45 3.08 -12.71
N GLN A 44 8.65 1.81 -12.38
CA GLN A 44 9.94 1.14 -12.55
C GLN A 44 10.20 0.68 -13.98
N LYS A 45 9.18 0.17 -14.70
CA LYS A 45 9.37 -0.51 -15.99
C LYS A 45 9.03 0.36 -17.19
N GLU A 46 7.92 1.10 -17.13
CA GLU A 46 7.50 1.97 -18.23
C GLU A 46 8.22 3.32 -18.16
N TYR A 47 8.06 4.04 -17.04
CA TYR A 47 8.51 5.43 -16.95
C TYR A 47 9.95 5.58 -16.44
N LYS A 48 10.45 4.59 -15.69
CA LYS A 48 11.80 4.56 -15.10
C LYS A 48 12.13 5.82 -14.31
N VAL A 49 11.15 6.32 -13.54
CA VAL A 49 11.25 7.56 -12.78
C VAL A 49 10.74 7.39 -11.36
N ASP A 50 11.53 7.88 -10.41
CA ASP A 50 11.22 7.84 -8.98
C ASP A 50 10.46 9.09 -8.55
N ILE A 51 9.16 9.15 -8.86
CA ILE A 51 8.29 10.25 -8.42
C ILE A 51 7.98 10.21 -6.92
N LEU A 52 8.12 9.04 -6.29
CA LEU A 52 7.85 8.83 -4.87
C LEU A 52 9.00 9.33 -3.99
N GLY A 53 10.18 9.59 -4.57
CA GLY A 53 11.34 10.13 -3.90
C GLY A 53 12.08 9.12 -3.03
N ILE A 54 12.03 7.84 -3.38
CA ILE A 54 12.72 6.75 -2.66
C ILE A 54 14.22 6.99 -2.63
N GLY A 55 14.82 7.41 -3.74
CA GLY A 55 16.25 7.70 -3.86
C GLY A 55 16.71 8.81 -2.93
N ARG A 56 15.84 9.80 -2.65
CA ARG A 56 16.15 10.84 -1.66
C ARG A 56 16.33 10.24 -0.25
N LYS A 57 15.50 9.26 0.11
CA LYS A 57 15.64 8.55 1.40
C LYS A 57 16.89 7.68 1.41
N VAL A 58 17.17 6.94 0.34
CA VAL A 58 18.40 6.13 0.23
C VAL A 58 19.64 7.02 0.37
N LYS A 59 19.67 8.18 -0.30
CA LYS A 59 20.75 9.15 -0.18
C LYS A 59 20.95 9.67 1.24
N ALA A 60 19.85 9.97 1.95
CA ALA A 60 19.89 10.53 3.29
C ALA A 60 20.33 9.50 4.35
N PHE A 61 19.79 8.28 4.30
CA PHE A 61 19.99 7.27 5.34
C PHE A 61 21.08 6.24 5.00
N HIS A 62 21.44 6.07 3.72
CA HIS A 62 22.44 5.12 3.25
C HIS A 62 23.46 5.79 2.30
N PRO A 63 24.18 6.83 2.75
CA PRO A 63 25.07 7.62 1.87
C PRO A 63 26.21 6.81 1.26
N GLN A 64 26.73 5.78 1.95
CA GLN A 64 27.77 4.90 1.42
C GLN A 64 27.27 4.03 0.27
N MET A 65 26.03 3.54 0.37
CA MET A 65 25.37 2.78 -0.68
C MET A 65 25.05 3.70 -1.86
N TRP A 66 24.48 4.88 -1.58
CA TRP A 66 24.15 5.88 -2.60
C TRP A 66 25.33 6.24 -3.51
N ARG A 67 26.54 6.36 -2.96
CA ARG A 67 27.76 6.62 -3.74
C ARG A 67 28.09 5.54 -4.77
N LYS A 68 27.58 4.33 -4.60
CA LYS A 68 27.84 3.17 -5.47
C LYS A 68 26.70 2.90 -6.46
N LEU A 69 25.59 3.62 -6.34
CA LEU A 69 24.41 3.43 -7.18
C LEU A 69 24.35 4.49 -8.29
N ASP A 70 23.94 4.08 -9.48
CA ASP A 70 23.37 4.99 -10.47
C ASP A 70 21.85 4.86 -10.39
N TRP A 71 21.24 5.73 -9.58
CA TRP A 71 19.82 5.67 -9.26
C TRP A 71 18.91 5.64 -10.49
N LYS A 72 19.31 6.27 -11.60
CA LYS A 72 18.53 6.27 -12.84
C LYS A 72 18.43 4.86 -13.43
N THR A 73 19.46 4.05 -13.28
CA THR A 73 19.51 2.66 -13.77
C THR A 73 19.13 1.63 -12.72
N ASP A 74 19.32 1.94 -11.44
CA ASP A 74 19.09 1.02 -10.33
C ASP A 74 17.64 1.06 -9.82
N PHE A 75 16.97 2.22 -9.83
CA PHE A 75 15.56 2.32 -9.43
C PHE A 75 14.63 1.36 -10.20
N PRO A 76 14.74 1.21 -11.54
CA PRO A 76 13.98 0.21 -12.30
C PRO A 76 14.17 -1.25 -11.86
N LYS A 77 15.27 -1.55 -11.15
CA LYS A 77 15.65 -2.89 -10.69
C LYS A 77 15.48 -3.09 -9.18
N ALA A 78 15.20 -2.01 -8.45
CA ALA A 78 15.05 -2.06 -7.00
C ALA A 78 13.94 -3.03 -6.60
N ASP A 79 14.21 -3.88 -5.63
CA ASP A 79 13.19 -4.72 -5.00
C ASP A 79 12.44 -3.88 -3.96
N ILE A 80 11.18 -3.57 -4.25
CA ILE A 80 10.33 -2.72 -3.41
C ILE A 80 9.19 -3.57 -2.86
N LYS A 81 9.26 -3.88 -1.57
CA LYS A 81 8.17 -4.52 -0.84
C LYS A 81 7.20 -3.46 -0.31
N VAL A 82 5.93 -3.63 -0.64
CA VAL A 82 4.82 -2.83 -0.10
C VAL A 82 4.00 -3.73 0.81
N THR A 83 3.63 -3.20 1.97
CA THR A 83 2.75 -3.86 2.95
C THR A 83 1.75 -2.84 3.46
N TYR A 84 0.50 -3.26 3.63
CA TYR A 84 -0.52 -2.47 4.31
C TYR A 84 -0.89 -3.15 5.63
N ASP A 85 -1.38 -2.33 6.55
CA ASP A 85 -1.92 -2.74 7.84
C ASP A 85 -3.13 -1.82 8.06
N VAL A 86 -4.32 -2.38 7.89
CA VAL A 86 -5.60 -1.66 7.87
C VAL A 86 -6.38 -2.04 9.12
N LYS A 87 -6.96 -1.02 9.76
CA LYS A 87 -7.87 -1.21 10.91
C LYS A 87 -9.18 -0.48 10.70
N LEU A 88 -10.27 -1.22 10.79
CA LEU A 88 -11.62 -0.67 10.80
C LEU A 88 -11.98 -0.28 12.23
N ARG A 89 -12.22 1.02 12.45
CA ARG A 89 -12.57 1.55 13.77
C ARG A 89 -14.06 1.50 14.03
N ARG A 90 -14.88 1.67 13.00
CA ARG A 90 -16.33 1.75 13.11
C ARG A 90 -17.00 1.02 11.96
N THR A 91 -17.97 0.19 12.30
CA THR A 91 -18.98 -0.32 11.37
C THR A 91 -20.13 0.68 11.41
N GLY A 92 -20.36 1.40 10.31
CA GLY A 92 -21.43 2.40 10.21
C GLY A 92 -22.83 1.81 10.40
N MET A 93 -23.85 2.66 10.31
CA MET A 93 -25.25 2.25 10.45
C MET A 93 -25.71 1.39 9.26
N GLU A 94 -26.46 0.33 9.56
CA GLU A 94 -27.25 -0.40 8.56
C GLU A 94 -28.42 0.50 8.14
N MET A 95 -28.52 0.83 6.85
CA MET A 95 -29.74 1.41 6.31
C MET A 95 -30.58 0.27 5.75
N GLU A 96 -31.73 0.01 6.40
CA GLU A 96 -32.80 -0.86 5.89
C GLU A 96 -33.43 -0.30 4.61
#